data_AF-A0A9R1PP27-F1
#
_entry.id   AF-A0A9R1PP27-F1
#
_cell.length_a   1.000
_cell.length_b   1.000
_cell.length_c   1.000
_cell.angle_alpha   90.00
_cell.angle_beta   90.00
_cell.angle_gamma   90.00
#
_symmetry.space_group_name_H-M   'P 1'
#
loop_
_entity.id
_entity.type
_entity.pdbx_description
1 polymer ?
#
loop_
_entity_poly.entity_id
_entity_poly.type
_entity_poly.pdbx_seq_one_letter_code
_entity_poly.pdbx_strand_id
1 'polypeptide(L)'
;MNQYFLLIACLQLWPTITPVSPATTWGPLAIIFIVSASKEAWDDYNRYLSDKKVNERRIWVVKDGIRRQIKARGIHVGNIVWLHENDEIPCDLVLIGTSDPQGICYVETAALDGETDLKTRIIPSICADLSSEQLGKIKGVVECPNPDNDIRRFDANMRLFPPIIDNEKCPLTINNTLLQSCYLRYTEWACGVAIYTGNETKSGMSRGTAEPKLTAADSMIDKLTVAIFIFQIAVVLLLGLAGNIWMDSHGRKLWYLMYPAERPWYDFLVIPLRFELLCSIMIPISIKVTLDLAKGVYAKFIDCDDQMFDPETNTPAHSANTAISEDLGQVEYILSDKTGTLTENRMIFRRCCISGVLYGDKTGDALKGCQTSKCCLK
;
A
#
# COMPACT_ATOMS: atom_id res chain seq x y z
N MET A 1 -7.26 23.43 -7.28
CA MET A 1 -8.58 23.66 -7.93
C MET A 1 -9.80 23.65 -6.98
N ASN A 2 -10.00 22.64 -6.13
CA ASN A 2 -11.21 22.54 -5.28
C ASN A 2 -11.47 23.78 -4.41
N GLN A 3 -10.41 24.40 -3.86
CA GLN A 3 -10.49 25.63 -3.07
C GLN A 3 -11.04 26.82 -3.89
N TYR A 4 -10.72 26.90 -5.18
CA TYR A 4 -11.25 27.95 -6.05
C TYR A 4 -12.76 27.81 -6.23
N PHE A 5 -13.27 26.60 -6.48
CA PHE A 5 -14.72 26.41 -6.59
C PHE A 5 -15.45 26.64 -5.27
N LEU A 6 -14.84 26.29 -4.14
CA LEU A 6 -15.39 26.62 -2.83
C LEU A 6 -15.46 28.14 -2.61
N LEU A 7 -14.41 28.87 -3.00
CA LEU A 7 -14.39 30.34 -2.94
C LEU A 7 -15.51 30.95 -3.77
N ILE A 8 -15.63 30.55 -5.05
CA ILE A 8 -16.70 31.03 -5.94
C ILE A 8 -18.08 30.68 -5.37
N ALA A 9 -18.28 29.45 -4.88
CA ALA A 9 -19.56 29.04 -4.28
C ALA A 9 -19.92 29.86 -3.05
N CYS A 10 -18.94 30.22 -2.21
CA CYS A 10 -19.15 31.12 -1.07
C CYS A 10 -19.48 32.55 -1.50
N LEU A 11 -18.77 33.10 -2.49
CA LEU A 11 -19.04 34.43 -3.04
C LEU A 11 -20.47 34.53 -3.62
N GLN A 12 -20.98 33.43 -4.20
CA GLN A 12 -22.33 33.37 -4.75
C GLN A 12 -23.45 33.34 -3.71
N LEU A 13 -23.15 33.13 -2.42
CA LEU A 13 -24.16 33.20 -1.37
C LEU A 13 -24.61 34.64 -1.10
N TRP A 14 -23.86 35.65 -1.57
CA TRP A 14 -24.21 37.06 -1.41
C TRP A 14 -25.10 37.56 -2.56
N PRO A 15 -26.39 37.87 -2.31
CA PRO A 15 -27.32 38.28 -3.36
C PRO A 15 -26.96 39.62 -4.02
N THR A 16 -26.19 40.46 -3.32
CA THR A 16 -25.73 41.76 -3.82
C THR A 16 -24.73 41.62 -4.97
N ILE A 17 -23.93 40.56 -4.96
CA ILE A 17 -22.84 40.31 -5.90
C ILE A 17 -23.25 39.29 -6.96
N THR A 18 -24.18 38.39 -6.66
CA THR A 18 -24.42 37.23 -7.52
C THR A 18 -25.36 37.57 -8.69
N PRO A 19 -24.92 37.39 -9.96
CA PRO A 19 -25.77 37.63 -11.13
C PRO A 19 -26.67 36.42 -11.47
N VAL A 20 -26.40 35.26 -10.88
CA VAL A 20 -27.06 33.97 -11.12
C VAL A 20 -27.68 33.42 -9.83
N SER A 21 -28.57 32.44 -9.94
CA SER A 21 -29.11 31.79 -8.74
C SER A 21 -28.02 30.97 -8.03
N PRO A 22 -27.89 31.02 -6.69
CA PRO A 22 -26.89 30.21 -5.97
C PRO A 22 -27.05 28.69 -6.22
N ALA A 23 -28.29 28.25 -6.46
CA ALA A 23 -28.61 26.85 -6.74
C ALA A 23 -27.89 26.30 -7.99
N THR A 24 -27.65 27.13 -9.02
CA THR A 24 -27.01 26.67 -10.26
C THR A 24 -25.53 26.36 -10.12
N THR A 25 -24.87 26.81 -9.05
CA THR A 25 -23.45 26.48 -8.79
C THR A 25 -23.29 25.48 -7.66
N TRP A 26 -24.05 25.61 -6.58
CA TRP A 26 -24.01 24.66 -5.47
C TRP A 26 -24.51 23.26 -5.88
N GLY A 27 -25.50 23.17 -6.77
CA GLY A 27 -26.04 21.89 -7.27
C GLY A 27 -24.97 21.03 -7.97
N PRO A 28 -24.36 21.50 -9.07
CA PRO A 28 -23.30 20.77 -9.76
C PRO A 28 -22.09 20.47 -8.86
N LEU A 29 -21.70 21.42 -8.00
CA LEU A 29 -20.59 21.23 -7.08
C LEU A 29 -20.86 20.09 -6.09
N ALA A 30 -22.06 20.03 -5.50
CA ALA A 30 -22.44 18.96 -4.59
C ALA A 30 -22.45 17.59 -5.29
N ILE A 31 -22.99 17.51 -6.52
CA ILE A 31 -22.99 16.27 -7.30
C ILE A 31 -21.56 15.80 -7.55
N ILE A 32 -20.67 16.72 -7.95
CA ILE A 32 -19.26 16.43 -8.20
C ILE A 32 -18.58 15.86 -6.96
N PHE A 33 -18.75 16.51 -5.80
CA PHE A 33 -18.17 16.02 -4.55
C PHE A 33 -18.74 14.65 -4.15
N ILE A 34 -20.03 14.41 -4.33
CA ILE A 34 -20.65 13.11 -4.04
C ILE A 34 -20.07 12.02 -4.92
N VAL A 35 -19.89 12.27 -6.23
CA VAL A 35 -19.31 11.30 -7.16
C VAL A 35 -17.87 10.98 -6.80
N SER A 36 -17.01 11.99 -6.57
CA SER A 36 -15.62 11.77 -6.17
C SER A 36 -15.52 11.04 -4.83
N ALA A 37 -16.31 11.44 -3.83
CA ALA A 37 -16.33 10.78 -2.52
C ALA A 37 -16.81 9.32 -2.59
N SER A 38 -17.80 9.03 -3.45
CA SER A 38 -18.30 7.66 -3.65
C SER A 38 -17.24 6.76 -4.28
N LYS A 39 -16.46 7.29 -5.23
CA LYS A 39 -15.33 6.58 -5.84
C LYS A 39 -14.24 6.29 -4.79
N GLU A 40 -13.81 7.29 -4.03
CA GLU A 40 -12.80 7.11 -2.99
C GLU A 40 -13.24 6.10 -1.93
N ALA A 41 -14.52 6.16 -1.52
CA ALA A 41 -15.10 5.19 -0.59
C ALA A 41 -15.12 3.77 -1.16
N TRP A 42 -15.34 3.59 -2.47
CA TRP A 42 -15.27 2.29 -3.13
C TRP A 42 -13.86 1.69 -3.09
N ASP A 43 -12.84 2.50 -3.43
CA ASP A 43 -11.44 2.07 -3.42
C ASP A 43 -10.95 1.74 -2.00
N ASP A 44 -11.40 2.50 -1.00
CA ASP A 44 -11.07 2.24 0.41
C ASP A 44 -11.80 1.00 0.94
N TYR A 45 -13.05 0.77 0.53
CA TYR A 45 -13.79 -0.44 0.88
C TYR A 45 -13.14 -1.71 0.34
N ASN A 46 -12.63 -1.69 -0.90
CA ASN A 46 -11.91 -2.83 -1.46
C ASN A 46 -10.60 -3.11 -0.71
N ARG A 47 -9.87 -2.06 -0.29
CA ARG A 47 -8.69 -2.19 0.57
C ARG A 47 -9.05 -2.80 1.93
N TYR A 48 -10.13 -2.31 2.55
CA TYR A 48 -10.66 -2.88 3.80
C TYR A 48 -10.99 -4.38 3.67
N LEU A 49 -11.59 -4.81 2.56
CA LEU A 49 -11.89 -6.23 2.33
C LEU A 49 -10.61 -7.07 2.23
N SER A 50 -9.57 -6.57 1.55
CA SER A 50 -8.27 -7.22 1.47
C SER A 50 -7.62 -7.36 2.85
N ASP A 51 -7.58 -6.27 3.63
CA ASP A 51 -7.03 -6.26 4.98
C ASP A 51 -7.82 -7.19 5.92
N LYS A 52 -9.15 -7.21 5.78
CA LYS A 52 -10.01 -8.11 6.55
C LYS A 52 -9.70 -9.58 6.26
N LYS A 53 -9.45 -9.95 4.99
CA LYS A 53 -9.08 -11.32 4.61
C LYS A 53 -7.81 -11.79 5.32
N VAL A 54 -6.79 -10.93 5.40
CA VAL A 54 -5.54 -11.22 6.12
C VAL A 54 -5.80 -11.33 7.64
N ASN A 55 -6.53 -10.38 8.20
CA ASN A 55 -6.82 -10.30 9.63
C ASN A 55 -7.73 -11.44 10.15
N GLU A 56 -8.56 -12.02 9.28
CA GLU A 56 -9.46 -13.13 9.59
C GLU A 56 -8.88 -14.51 9.31
N ARG A 57 -7.64 -14.59 8.79
CA ARG A 57 -6.92 -15.86 8.61
C ARG A 57 -6.89 -16.64 9.93
N ARG A 58 -7.12 -17.95 9.86
CA ARG A 58 -7.11 -18.84 11.02
C ARG A 58 -5.70 -19.31 11.31
N ILE A 59 -5.30 -19.23 12.57
CA ILE A 59 -3.96 -19.54 13.04
C ILE A 59 -4.07 -20.37 14.31
N TRP A 60 -3.21 -21.36 14.46
CA TRP A 60 -3.16 -22.19 15.65
C TRP A 60 -2.37 -21.49 16.74
N VAL A 61 -2.99 -21.36 17.91
CA VAL A 61 -2.35 -20.85 19.13
C VAL A 61 -2.46 -21.90 20.22
N VAL A 62 -1.38 -22.09 20.97
CA VAL A 62 -1.32 -22.99 22.11
C VAL A 62 -1.60 -22.19 23.37
N LYS A 63 -2.66 -22.57 24.09
CA LYS A 63 -3.00 -21.98 25.39
C LYS A 63 -3.27 -23.08 26.39
N ASP A 64 -2.55 -23.07 27.52
CA ASP A 64 -2.67 -24.06 28.60
C ASP A 64 -2.50 -25.51 28.10
N GLY A 65 -1.58 -25.74 27.16
CA GLY A 65 -1.34 -27.05 26.53
C GLY A 65 -2.37 -27.46 25.47
N ILE A 66 -3.42 -26.67 25.22
CA ILE A 66 -4.45 -26.97 24.23
C ILE A 66 -4.25 -26.10 22.99
N ARG A 67 -4.20 -26.74 21.81
CA ARG A 67 -4.15 -26.04 20.52
C ARG A 67 -5.56 -25.56 20.17
N ARG A 68 -5.70 -24.26 19.91
CA ARG A 68 -6.98 -23.65 19.47
C ARG A 68 -6.73 -22.78 18.25
N GLN A 69 -7.64 -22.82 17.29
CA GLN A 69 -7.61 -21.89 16.18
C GLN A 69 -8.22 -20.55 16.61
N ILE A 70 -7.48 -19.47 16.38
CA ILE A 70 -7.96 -18.10 16.52
C ILE A 70 -7.79 -17.35 15.19
N LYS A 71 -8.45 -16.19 15.07
CA LYS A 71 -8.19 -15.27 13.94
C LYS A 71 -6.86 -14.56 14.15
N ALA A 72 -6.13 -14.26 13.07
CA ALA A 72 -4.84 -13.58 13.10
C ALA A 72 -4.85 -12.28 13.90
N ARG A 73 -5.91 -11.47 13.76
CA ARG A 73 -6.12 -10.24 14.55
C ARG A 73 -6.17 -10.44 16.07
N GLY A 74 -6.36 -11.68 16.53
CA GLY A 74 -6.45 -12.04 17.94
C GLY A 74 -5.11 -12.46 18.55
N ILE A 75 -4.02 -12.47 17.77
CA ILE A 75 -2.68 -12.76 18.28
C ILE A 75 -2.22 -11.58 19.12
N HIS A 76 -1.77 -11.87 20.34
CA HIS A 76 -1.16 -10.90 21.24
C HIS A 76 0.27 -11.32 21.57
N VAL A 77 1.10 -10.36 21.95
CA VAL A 77 2.46 -10.60 22.44
C VAL A 77 2.44 -11.65 23.56
N GLY A 78 3.37 -12.60 23.50
CA GLY A 78 3.48 -13.73 24.41
C GLY A 78 2.60 -14.93 24.06
N ASN A 79 1.76 -14.85 23.02
CA ASN A 79 1.02 -16.03 22.55
C ASN A 79 1.98 -17.02 21.88
N ILE A 80 1.78 -18.30 22.18
CA ILE A 80 2.51 -19.39 21.53
C ILE A 80 1.77 -19.74 20.25
N VAL A 81 2.38 -19.45 19.11
CA VAL A 81 1.85 -19.74 17.78
C VAL A 81 2.39 -21.10 17.32
N TRP A 82 1.49 -21.91 16.77
CA TRP A 82 1.81 -23.19 16.16
C TRP A 82 1.64 -23.05 14.65
N LEU A 83 2.70 -23.33 13.90
CA LEU A 83 2.74 -23.23 12.45
C LEU A 83 2.87 -24.63 11.85
N HIS A 84 2.20 -24.85 10.74
CA HIS A 84 2.38 -26.05 9.91
C HIS A 84 3.21 -25.75 8.67
N GLU A 85 3.64 -26.80 7.99
CA GLU A 85 4.31 -26.66 6.71
C GLU A 85 3.50 -25.80 5.73
N ASN A 86 4.17 -24.87 5.05
CA ASN A 86 3.62 -23.90 4.11
C ASN A 86 2.70 -22.84 4.73
N ASP A 87 2.59 -22.76 6.06
CA ASP A 87 1.94 -21.62 6.70
C ASP A 87 2.79 -20.34 6.55
N GLU A 88 2.08 -19.22 6.39
CA GLU A 88 2.68 -17.90 6.47
C GLU A 88 2.80 -17.51 7.93
N ILE A 89 3.95 -16.96 8.31
CA ILE A 89 4.23 -16.50 9.65
C ILE A 89 3.47 -15.18 9.88
N PRO A 90 2.56 -15.12 10.88
CA PRO A 90 1.63 -14.00 11.01
C PRO A 90 2.18 -12.75 11.69
N CYS A 91 3.23 -12.91 12.49
CA CYS A 91 3.87 -11.87 13.28
C CYS A 91 5.30 -12.33 13.62
N ASP A 92 6.11 -11.47 14.24
CA ASP A 92 7.48 -11.87 14.56
C ASP A 92 7.48 -12.80 15.77
N LEU A 93 7.99 -14.03 15.57
CA LEU A 93 8.05 -15.07 16.59
C LEU A 93 9.51 -15.38 16.96
N VAL A 94 9.74 -15.74 18.22
CA VAL A 94 10.95 -16.50 18.60
C VAL A 94 10.63 -17.98 18.59
N LEU A 95 11.43 -18.74 17.87
CA LEU A 95 11.31 -20.19 17.74
C LEU A 95 11.60 -20.86 19.08
N ILE A 96 10.71 -21.75 19.52
CA ILE A 96 10.86 -22.53 20.77
C ILE A 96 10.81 -24.04 20.54
N GLY A 97 10.32 -24.50 19.40
CA GLY A 97 10.25 -25.92 19.07
C GLY A 97 10.01 -26.14 17.58
N THR A 98 10.45 -27.29 17.07
CA THR A 98 10.32 -27.68 15.66
C THR A 98 10.19 -29.20 15.57
N SER A 99 9.69 -29.69 14.42
CA SER A 99 9.57 -31.11 14.14
C SER A 99 10.92 -31.82 13.95
N ASP A 100 11.97 -31.09 13.55
CA ASP A 100 13.31 -31.66 13.34
C ASP A 100 14.00 -31.98 14.68
N PRO A 101 14.48 -33.23 14.90
CA PRO A 101 15.25 -33.59 16.09
C PRO A 101 16.51 -32.74 16.32
N GLN A 102 17.07 -32.13 15.27
CA GLN A 102 18.22 -31.22 15.39
C GLN A 102 17.84 -29.80 15.83
N GLY A 103 16.54 -29.52 15.98
CA GLY A 103 16.09 -28.20 16.38
C GLY A 103 16.17 -27.16 15.27
N ILE A 104 16.12 -27.60 14.02
CA ILE A 104 16.24 -26.76 12.82
C ILE A 104 14.85 -26.56 12.17
N CYS A 105 14.61 -25.39 11.59
CA CYS A 105 13.50 -25.18 10.66
C CYS A 105 13.94 -24.33 9.47
N TYR A 106 13.27 -24.48 8.34
CA TYR A 106 13.57 -23.76 7.11
C TYR A 106 12.48 -22.74 6.80
N VAL A 107 12.89 -21.53 6.47
CA VAL A 107 11.99 -20.42 6.21
C VAL A 107 12.33 -19.78 4.88
N GLU A 108 11.31 -19.60 4.06
CA GLU A 108 11.41 -18.88 2.79
C GLU A 108 11.20 -17.39 3.07
N THR A 109 12.21 -16.57 2.79
CA THR A 109 12.20 -15.11 3.03
C THR A 109 12.00 -14.28 1.78
N ALA A 110 11.63 -14.91 0.66
CA ALA A 110 11.44 -14.23 -0.63
C ALA A 110 10.53 -12.99 -0.56
N ALA A 111 9.53 -12.97 0.35
CA ALA A 111 8.65 -11.82 0.54
C ALA A 111 9.30 -10.61 1.25
N LEU A 112 10.43 -10.80 1.96
CA LEU A 112 11.14 -9.75 2.70
C LEU A 112 12.39 -9.24 1.99
N ASP A 113 13.19 -10.14 1.41
CA ASP A 113 14.49 -9.80 0.81
C ASP A 113 14.64 -10.25 -0.64
N GLY A 114 13.62 -10.88 -1.23
CA GLY A 114 13.68 -11.42 -2.58
C GLY A 114 14.63 -12.62 -2.72
N GLU A 115 15.17 -13.17 -1.63
CA GLU A 115 16.03 -14.36 -1.71
C GLU A 115 15.16 -15.62 -1.72
N THR A 116 15.38 -16.49 -2.71
CA THR A 116 14.70 -17.80 -2.84
C THR A 116 15.29 -18.88 -1.96
N ASP A 117 16.47 -18.62 -1.41
CA ASP A 117 17.17 -19.57 -0.58
C ASP A 117 16.45 -19.72 0.75
N LEU A 118 16.29 -20.97 1.16
CA LEU A 118 15.73 -21.28 2.45
C LEU A 118 16.71 -20.87 3.54
N LYS A 119 16.26 -20.01 4.45
CA LYS A 119 17.05 -19.63 5.61
C LYS A 119 16.79 -20.60 6.73
N THR A 120 17.89 -21.19 7.21
CA THR A 120 17.89 -22.07 8.37
C THR A 120 17.72 -21.25 9.65
N ARG A 121 16.74 -21.61 10.48
CA ARG A 121 16.54 -21.07 11.82
C ARG A 121 16.68 -22.18 12.83
N ILE A 122 17.20 -21.86 14.00
CA ILE A 122 17.61 -22.84 15.01
C ILE A 122 16.92 -22.50 16.33
N ILE A 123 16.43 -23.52 17.04
CA ILE A 123 15.89 -23.35 18.38
C ILE A 123 16.98 -22.86 19.34
N PRO A 124 16.63 -22.02 20.33
CA PRO A 124 17.53 -21.70 21.43
C PRO A 124 17.98 -22.97 22.16
N SER A 125 19.23 -23.04 22.60
CA SER A 125 19.79 -24.21 23.30
C SER A 125 19.00 -24.58 24.55
N ILE A 126 18.49 -23.59 25.28
CA ILE A 126 17.64 -23.78 26.47
C ILE A 126 16.33 -24.51 26.15
N CYS A 127 15.93 -24.56 24.87
CA CYS A 127 14.70 -25.22 24.42
C CYS A 127 14.92 -26.60 23.78
N ALA A 128 16.16 -27.06 23.65
CA ALA A 128 16.49 -28.28 22.89
C ALA A 128 15.85 -29.56 23.48
N ASP A 129 15.75 -29.65 24.80
CA ASP A 129 15.23 -30.84 25.49
C ASP A 129 13.70 -30.84 25.70
N LEU A 130 12.99 -29.85 25.16
CA LEU A 130 11.55 -29.71 25.36
C LEU A 130 10.75 -30.59 24.40
N SER A 131 9.92 -31.46 24.96
CA SER A 131 8.94 -32.21 24.15
C SER A 131 7.78 -31.31 23.71
N SER A 132 7.12 -31.71 22.61
CA SER A 132 5.98 -30.98 22.03
C SER A 132 4.81 -30.77 23.00
N GLU A 133 4.61 -31.68 23.96
CA GLU A 133 3.60 -31.58 25.01
C GLU A 133 3.99 -30.61 26.13
N GLN A 134 5.30 -30.47 26.39
CA GLN A 134 5.82 -29.54 27.38
C GLN A 134 5.80 -28.09 26.89
N LEU A 135 5.88 -27.85 25.56
CA LEU A 135 5.86 -26.51 24.96
C LEU A 135 4.71 -25.63 25.45
N GLY A 136 3.52 -26.21 25.65
CA GLY A 136 2.35 -25.47 26.12
C GLY A 136 2.30 -25.15 27.62
N LYS A 137 3.25 -25.66 28.41
CA LYS A 137 3.33 -25.47 29.88
C LYS A 137 4.55 -24.67 30.31
N ILE A 138 5.40 -24.26 29.38
CA ILE A 138 6.62 -23.51 29.67
C ILE A 138 6.26 -22.13 30.20
N LYS A 139 7.00 -21.71 31.22
CA LYS A 139 7.01 -20.34 31.70
C LYS A 139 8.38 -19.75 31.42
N GLY A 140 8.42 -18.53 30.94
CA GLY A 140 9.67 -17.85 30.62
C GLY A 140 9.43 -16.37 30.36
N VAL A 141 10.53 -15.63 30.26
CA VAL A 141 10.56 -14.20 29.95
C VAL A 141 11.53 -14.00 28.79
N VAL A 142 11.08 -13.27 27.78
CA VAL A 142 11.90 -12.80 26.67
C VAL A 142 12.11 -11.29 26.87
N GLU A 143 13.35 -10.88 27.11
CA GLU A 143 13.76 -9.49 27.18
C GLU A 143 14.24 -9.07 25.78
N CYS A 144 13.42 -8.32 25.03
CA CYS A 144 13.72 -7.82 23.69
C CYS A 144 13.84 -6.29 23.67
N PRO A 145 14.56 -5.71 22.69
CA PRO A 145 14.62 -4.26 22.51
C PRO A 145 13.27 -3.70 22.04
N ASN A 146 13.18 -2.38 21.92
CA ASN A 146 12.06 -1.77 21.23
C ASN A 146 12.08 -2.19 19.74
N PRO A 147 10.90 -2.35 19.11
CA PRO A 147 10.84 -2.78 17.72
C PRO A 147 11.55 -1.80 16.78
N ASP A 148 12.27 -2.36 15.80
CA ASP A 148 13.04 -1.65 14.77
C ASP A 148 12.69 -2.20 13.37
N ASN A 149 13.18 -1.55 12.31
CA ASN A 149 12.99 -1.99 10.92
C ASN A 149 14.17 -2.81 10.36
N ASP A 150 15.18 -3.13 11.17
CA ASP A 150 16.33 -3.90 10.69
C ASP A 150 16.00 -5.40 10.68
N ILE A 151 15.65 -5.92 9.50
CA ILE A 151 15.29 -7.34 9.31
C ILE A 151 16.43 -8.32 9.61
N ARG A 152 17.69 -7.86 9.70
CA ARG A 152 18.87 -8.71 9.88
C ARG A 152 19.33 -8.81 11.33
N ARG A 153 18.92 -7.87 12.16
CA ARG A 153 19.38 -7.76 13.54
C ARG A 153 18.26 -8.07 14.52
N PHE A 154 18.54 -8.94 15.48
CA PHE A 154 17.67 -9.17 16.62
C PHE A 154 18.54 -9.61 17.79
N ASP A 155 18.70 -8.72 18.77
CA ASP A 155 19.52 -8.97 19.96
C ASP A 155 18.59 -9.01 21.17
N ALA A 156 18.19 -10.19 21.61
CA ALA A 156 17.31 -10.36 22.77
C ALA A 156 17.88 -11.41 23.74
N ASN A 157 17.29 -11.52 24.93
CA ASN A 157 17.65 -12.56 25.90
C ASN A 157 16.41 -13.33 26.34
N MET A 158 16.51 -14.65 26.39
CA MET A 158 15.46 -15.53 26.90
C MET A 158 15.88 -16.12 28.24
N ARG A 159 14.91 -16.21 29.15
CA ARG A 159 15.02 -16.92 30.42
C ARG A 159 13.82 -17.86 30.54
N LEU A 160 14.04 -19.13 30.82
CA LEU A 160 12.96 -20.06 31.15
C LEU A 160 12.88 -20.23 32.66
N PHE A 161 11.67 -20.43 33.17
CA PHE A 161 11.42 -20.74 34.58
C PHE A 161 11.14 -22.25 34.74
N PRO A 162 11.48 -22.86 35.89
CA PRO A 162 11.48 -24.32 36.08
C PRO A 162 10.15 -25.00 35.72
N PRO A 163 10.20 -26.25 35.23
CA PRO A 163 10.92 -27.36 35.88
C PRO A 163 12.34 -27.68 35.38
N ILE A 164 12.85 -27.00 34.34
CA ILE A 164 14.22 -27.18 33.84
C ILE A 164 15.13 -26.11 34.49
N ILE A 165 16.28 -26.56 34.99
CA ILE A 165 17.07 -26.00 36.10
C ILE A 165 17.86 -24.73 35.76
N ASP A 166 17.76 -24.18 34.55
CA ASP A 166 18.69 -23.14 34.13
C ASP A 166 18.10 -21.73 34.24
N ASN A 167 18.56 -20.98 35.26
CA ASN A 167 18.22 -19.56 35.46
C ASN A 167 19.14 -18.65 34.62
N GLU A 168 19.94 -19.23 33.72
CA GLU A 168 20.84 -18.50 32.84
C GLU A 168 20.10 -17.80 31.68
N LYS A 169 20.64 -16.65 31.29
CA LYS A 169 20.15 -15.88 30.15
C LYS A 169 20.70 -16.52 28.87
N CYS A 170 19.82 -17.03 28.02
CA CYS A 170 20.20 -17.44 26.67
C CYS A 170 20.11 -16.22 25.73
N PRO A 171 21.20 -15.80 25.08
CA PRO A 171 21.13 -14.78 24.04
C PRO A 171 20.36 -15.34 22.84
N LEU A 172 19.48 -14.52 22.29
CA LEU A 172 18.72 -14.79 21.07
C LEU A 172 19.26 -13.89 19.96
N THR A 173 19.44 -14.50 18.80
CA THR A 173 19.86 -13.82 17.57
C THR A 173 18.74 -13.88 16.54
N ILE A 174 18.92 -13.21 15.40
CA ILE A 174 17.99 -13.32 14.26
C ILE A 174 17.76 -14.78 13.81
N ASN A 175 18.75 -15.65 13.99
CA ASN A 175 18.66 -17.07 13.63
C ASN A 175 17.65 -17.85 14.50
N ASN A 176 17.23 -17.29 15.63
CA ASN A 176 16.22 -17.87 16.50
C ASN A 176 14.82 -17.27 16.27
N THR A 177 14.65 -16.44 15.23
CA THR A 177 13.39 -15.74 14.96
C THR A 177 12.74 -16.17 13.64
N LEU A 178 11.42 -16.09 13.61
CA LEU A 178 10.58 -16.23 12.42
C LEU A 178 9.90 -14.88 12.19
N LEU A 179 10.20 -14.23 11.07
CA LEU A 179 9.66 -12.90 10.76
C LEU A 179 8.30 -12.99 10.05
N GLN A 180 7.47 -11.97 10.24
CA GLN A 180 6.19 -11.86 9.54
C GLN A 180 6.35 -11.94 8.00
N SER A 181 5.36 -12.52 7.33
CA SER A 181 5.29 -12.67 5.86
C SER A 181 6.33 -13.61 5.25
N CYS A 182 7.12 -14.33 6.08
CA CYS A 182 7.88 -15.48 5.62
C CYS A 182 7.02 -16.75 5.62
N TYR A 183 7.42 -17.75 4.86
CA TYR A 183 6.72 -19.05 4.79
C TYR A 183 7.57 -20.15 5.41
N LEU A 184 6.95 -21.01 6.22
CA LEU A 184 7.60 -22.21 6.74
C LEU A 184 7.67 -23.27 5.63
N ARG A 185 8.85 -23.85 5.37
CA ARG A 185 9.05 -24.88 4.34
C ARG A 185 9.80 -26.08 4.90
N TYR A 186 9.57 -27.26 4.32
CA TYR A 186 10.30 -28.50 4.64
C TYR A 186 10.37 -28.83 6.15
N THR A 187 9.39 -28.35 6.91
CA THR A 187 9.28 -28.50 8.36
C THR A 187 7.80 -28.73 8.67
N GLU A 188 7.44 -29.91 9.19
CA GLU A 188 6.04 -30.32 9.39
C GLU A 188 5.32 -29.38 10.36
N TRP A 189 6.00 -29.00 11.43
CA TRP A 189 5.52 -28.02 12.38
C TRP A 189 6.65 -27.22 13.01
N ALA A 190 6.38 -25.96 13.31
CA ALA A 190 7.23 -25.09 14.10
C ALA A 190 6.40 -24.37 15.16
N CYS A 191 6.98 -24.12 16.32
CA CYS A 191 6.33 -23.46 17.43
C CYS A 191 7.16 -22.25 17.84
N GLY A 192 6.50 -21.09 18.01
CA GLY A 192 7.17 -19.86 18.38
C GLY A 192 6.34 -18.96 19.28
N VAL A 193 6.99 -18.12 20.08
CA VAL A 193 6.36 -17.12 20.94
C VAL A 193 6.30 -15.79 20.19
N ALA A 194 5.12 -15.18 20.09
CA ALA A 194 4.95 -13.87 19.48
C ALA A 194 5.64 -12.77 20.31
N ILE A 195 6.53 -12.02 19.68
CA ILE A 195 7.26 -10.90 20.31
C ILE A 195 6.73 -9.57 19.84
N TYR A 196 6.69 -9.36 18.52
CA TYR A 196 6.14 -8.16 17.91
C TYR A 196 4.90 -8.53 17.10
N THR A 197 3.86 -7.72 17.21
CA THR A 197 2.56 -7.96 16.54
C THR A 197 2.06 -6.70 15.85
N GLY A 198 1.34 -6.85 14.74
CA GLY A 198 0.74 -5.72 14.01
C GLY A 198 1.80 -4.83 13.37
N ASN A 199 1.69 -3.51 13.58
CA ASN A 199 2.61 -2.52 12.99
C ASN A 199 4.00 -2.50 13.64
N GLU A 200 4.16 -3.17 14.79
CA GLU A 200 5.44 -3.24 15.50
C GLU A 200 6.36 -4.36 14.97
N THR A 201 5.88 -5.23 14.08
CA THR A 201 6.76 -6.22 13.43
C THR A 201 7.80 -5.52 12.57
N LYS A 202 8.93 -6.19 12.31
CA LYS A 202 9.99 -5.62 11.46
C LYS A 202 9.49 -5.29 10.05
N SER A 203 8.63 -6.15 9.50
CA SER A 203 7.94 -5.90 8.22
C SER A 203 6.94 -4.73 8.33
N GLY A 204 6.16 -4.67 9.41
CA GLY A 204 5.21 -3.59 9.68
C GLY A 204 5.88 -2.22 9.80
N MET A 205 7.01 -2.15 10.52
CA MET A 205 7.84 -0.94 10.67
C MET A 205 8.52 -0.50 9.36
N SER A 206 8.77 -1.45 8.46
CA SER A 206 9.31 -1.16 7.13
C SER A 206 8.25 -0.59 6.18
N ARG A 207 6.96 -0.81 6.47
CA ARG A 207 5.85 -0.24 5.71
C ARG A 207 5.62 1.20 6.15
N GLY A 208 5.84 2.13 5.22
CA GLY A 208 5.42 3.53 5.40
C GLY A 208 3.90 3.67 5.46
N THR A 209 3.42 4.80 5.97
CA THR A 209 2.01 5.18 5.86
C THR A 209 1.63 5.31 4.39
N ALA A 210 0.49 4.73 4.00
CA ALA A 210 0.01 4.84 2.62
C ALA A 210 -0.35 6.30 2.32
N GLU A 211 0.51 6.99 1.57
CA GLU A 211 0.25 8.35 1.11
C GLU A 211 -0.65 8.32 -0.15
N PRO A 212 -1.58 9.28 -0.30
CA PRO A 212 -2.37 9.40 -1.51
C PRO A 212 -1.46 9.75 -2.68
N LYS A 213 -1.50 8.91 -3.73
CA LYS A 213 -0.73 9.12 -4.95
C LYS A 213 -1.49 10.11 -5.84
N LEU A 214 -0.90 11.30 -6.05
CA LEU A 214 -1.40 12.31 -6.97
C LEU A 214 -0.69 12.15 -8.33
N THR A 215 -1.43 12.24 -9.43
CA THR A 215 -0.85 12.04 -10.77
C THR A 215 -0.18 13.29 -11.31
N ALA A 216 0.66 13.11 -12.34
CA ALA A 216 1.32 14.24 -13.00
C ALA A 216 0.29 15.16 -13.69
N ALA A 217 -0.79 14.60 -14.24
CA ALA A 217 -1.86 15.38 -14.86
C ALA A 217 -2.61 16.23 -13.83
N ASP A 218 -2.84 15.71 -12.61
CA ASP A 218 -3.46 16.48 -11.53
C ASP A 218 -2.61 17.72 -11.19
N SER A 219 -1.29 17.55 -11.09
CA SER A 219 -0.35 18.66 -10.87
C SER A 219 -0.37 19.69 -12.01
N MET A 220 -0.46 19.23 -13.26
CA MET A 220 -0.54 20.12 -14.43
C MET A 220 -1.83 20.94 -14.42
N ILE A 221 -2.96 20.33 -14.09
CA ILE A 221 -4.27 20.99 -14.01
C ILE A 221 -4.27 22.04 -12.91
N ASP A 222 -3.69 21.74 -11.75
CA ASP A 222 -3.59 22.71 -10.66
C ASP A 222 -2.72 23.92 -11.06
N LYS A 223 -1.60 23.71 -11.76
CA LYS A 223 -0.76 24.81 -12.29
C LYS A 223 -1.54 25.68 -13.30
N LEU A 224 -2.24 25.05 -14.24
CA LEU A 224 -3.08 25.76 -15.21
C LEU A 224 -4.22 26.53 -14.55
N THR A 225 -4.86 25.94 -13.53
CA THR A 225 -5.92 26.58 -12.75
C THR A 225 -5.40 27.86 -12.09
N VAL A 226 -4.20 27.83 -11.50
CA VAL A 226 -3.57 29.03 -10.91
C VAL A 226 -3.28 30.09 -11.97
N ALA A 227 -2.75 29.69 -13.13
CA ALA A 227 -2.48 30.63 -14.23
C ALA A 227 -3.77 31.30 -14.74
N ILE A 228 -4.83 30.50 -14.93
CA ILE A 228 -6.15 30.97 -15.36
C ILE A 228 -6.76 31.89 -14.30
N PHE A 229 -6.62 31.57 -13.02
CA PHE A 229 -7.11 32.43 -11.93
C PHE A 229 -6.39 33.79 -11.88
N ILE A 230 -5.06 33.83 -12.07
CA ILE A 230 -4.32 35.10 -12.15
C ILE A 230 -4.80 35.93 -13.35
N PHE A 231 -5.00 35.28 -14.49
CA PHE A 231 -5.56 35.93 -15.68
C PHE A 231 -6.98 36.46 -15.43
N GLN A 232 -7.81 35.69 -14.72
CA GLN A 232 -9.16 36.09 -14.33
C GLN A 232 -9.16 37.37 -13.50
N ILE A 233 -8.30 37.44 -12.47
CA ILE A 233 -8.16 38.63 -11.63
C ILE A 233 -7.75 39.85 -12.48
N ALA A 234 -6.82 39.70 -13.42
CA ALA A 234 -6.42 40.80 -14.30
C ALA A 234 -7.57 41.31 -15.17
N VAL A 235 -8.33 40.39 -15.79
CA VAL A 235 -9.51 40.73 -16.61
C VAL A 235 -10.59 41.40 -15.77
N VAL A 236 -10.85 40.88 -14.58
CA VAL A 236 -11.87 41.40 -13.66
C VAL A 236 -11.51 42.79 -13.14
N LEU A 237 -10.23 43.05 -12.86
CA LEU A 237 -9.78 44.40 -12.48
C LEU A 237 -9.98 45.38 -13.64
N LEU A 238 -9.60 45.01 -14.87
CA LEU A 238 -9.78 45.87 -16.04
C LEU A 238 -11.26 46.16 -16.34
N LEU A 239 -12.08 45.11 -16.44
CA LEU A 239 -13.52 45.23 -16.72
C LEU A 239 -14.27 45.88 -15.56
N GLY A 240 -13.90 45.56 -14.32
CA GLY A 240 -14.48 46.13 -13.12
C GLY A 240 -14.22 47.63 -12.99
N LEU A 241 -12.99 48.07 -13.26
CA LEU A 241 -12.64 49.50 -13.30
C LEU A 241 -13.38 50.22 -14.42
N ALA A 242 -13.38 49.67 -15.64
CA ALA A 242 -14.12 50.24 -16.76
C ALA A 242 -15.63 50.35 -16.47
N GLY A 243 -16.21 49.30 -15.86
CA GLY A 243 -17.61 49.27 -15.45
C GLY A 243 -17.94 50.32 -14.38
N ASN A 244 -17.07 50.49 -13.38
CA ASN A 244 -17.22 51.54 -12.36
C ASN A 244 -17.14 52.95 -12.97
N ILE A 245 -16.19 53.20 -13.86
CA ILE A 245 -16.04 54.50 -14.57
C ILE A 245 -17.28 54.79 -15.43
N TRP A 246 -17.79 53.79 -16.14
CA TRP A 246 -18.99 53.94 -16.96
C TRP A 246 -20.25 54.20 -16.11
N MET A 247 -20.39 53.49 -14.99
CA MET A 247 -21.50 53.67 -14.05
C MET A 247 -21.51 55.10 -13.48
N ASP A 248 -20.33 55.64 -13.18
CA ASP A 248 -20.18 56.99 -12.65
C ASP A 248 -20.48 58.08 -13.69
N SER A 249 -19.93 57.91 -14.90
CA SER A 249 -20.01 58.92 -15.96
C SER A 249 -21.37 58.97 -16.68
N HIS A 250 -22.01 57.82 -16.89
CA HIS A 250 -23.24 57.68 -17.68
C HIS A 250 -24.37 57.00 -16.91
N GLY A 251 -24.09 55.93 -16.16
CA GLY A 251 -25.10 55.10 -15.49
C GLY A 251 -25.99 55.89 -14.52
N ARG A 252 -25.39 56.71 -13.65
CA ARG A 252 -26.12 57.48 -12.63
C ARG A 252 -26.94 58.66 -13.17
N LYS A 253 -26.71 59.07 -14.42
CA LYS A 253 -27.50 60.13 -15.09
C LYS A 253 -28.82 59.61 -15.67
N LEU A 254 -28.96 58.28 -15.78
CA LEU A 254 -30.14 57.64 -16.36
C LEU A 254 -31.21 57.44 -15.28
N TRP A 255 -32.27 58.25 -15.35
CA TRP A 255 -33.33 58.31 -14.33
C TRP A 255 -34.06 56.96 -14.11
N TYR A 256 -34.10 56.08 -15.11
CA TYR A 256 -34.80 54.80 -15.05
C TYR A 256 -33.99 53.68 -14.35
N LEU A 257 -32.70 53.87 -14.06
CA LEU A 257 -31.87 52.85 -13.39
C LEU A 257 -32.00 52.87 -11.86
N MET A 258 -32.66 53.87 -11.28
CA MET A 258 -33.03 53.97 -9.85
C MET A 258 -31.87 53.64 -8.88
N TYR A 259 -30.67 54.17 -9.12
CA TYR A 259 -29.54 54.00 -8.20
C TYR A 259 -29.77 54.78 -6.89
N PRO A 260 -29.41 54.21 -5.72
CA PRO A 260 -29.52 54.91 -4.44
C PRO A 260 -28.63 56.17 -4.41
N ALA A 261 -29.12 57.23 -3.77
CA ALA A 261 -28.44 58.53 -3.69
C ALA A 261 -27.13 58.47 -2.90
N GLU A 262 -27.07 57.65 -1.84
CA GLU A 262 -25.87 57.42 -1.05
C GLU A 262 -25.07 56.23 -1.60
N ARG A 263 -23.75 56.39 -1.71
CA ARG A 263 -22.86 55.29 -2.12
C ARG A 263 -22.39 54.49 -0.92
N PRO A 264 -22.73 53.20 -0.83
CA PRO A 264 -22.05 52.33 0.10
C PRO A 264 -20.57 52.24 -0.24
N TRP A 265 -19.71 52.16 0.77
CA TRP A 265 -18.26 52.04 0.59
C TRP A 265 -17.85 50.78 -0.18
N TYR A 266 -18.69 49.75 -0.24
CA TYR A 266 -18.42 48.48 -0.93
C TYR A 266 -18.87 48.45 -2.40
N ASP A 267 -19.57 49.49 -2.89
CA ASP A 267 -20.13 49.53 -4.25
C ASP A 267 -19.06 49.35 -5.34
N PHE A 268 -17.85 49.86 -5.09
CA PHE A 268 -16.71 49.72 -6.03
C PHE A 268 -16.25 48.26 -6.22
N LEU A 269 -16.49 47.37 -5.25
CA LEU A 269 -16.15 45.94 -5.32
C LEU A 269 -17.25 45.09 -5.94
N VAL A 270 -18.51 45.56 -5.95
CA VAL A 270 -19.65 44.78 -6.44
C VAL A 270 -19.52 44.45 -7.92
N ILE A 271 -19.16 45.44 -8.75
CA ILE A 271 -19.02 45.25 -10.20
C ILE A 271 -17.84 44.31 -10.56
N PRO A 272 -16.61 44.50 -10.02
CA PRO A 272 -15.54 43.53 -10.19
C PRO A 272 -15.93 42.12 -9.74
N LEU A 273 -16.50 41.95 -8.55
CA LEU A 273 -16.87 40.62 -8.04
C LEU A 273 -17.98 39.96 -8.89
N ARG A 274 -18.89 40.74 -9.49
CA ARG A 274 -19.86 40.23 -10.49
C ARG A 274 -19.16 39.67 -11.72
N PHE A 275 -18.15 40.39 -12.25
CA PHE A 275 -17.35 39.89 -13.36
C PHE A 275 -16.54 38.65 -12.98
N GLU A 276 -16.01 38.56 -11.76
CA GLU A 276 -15.34 37.35 -11.24
C GLU A 276 -16.29 36.14 -11.30
N LEU A 277 -17.52 36.30 -10.82
CA LEU A 277 -18.52 35.23 -10.86
C LEU A 277 -18.91 34.84 -12.30
N LEU A 278 -19.06 35.80 -13.21
CA LEU A 278 -19.36 35.52 -14.63
C LEU A 278 -18.19 34.83 -15.34
N CYS A 279 -16.95 35.24 -15.05
CA CYS A 279 -15.75 34.64 -15.62
C CYS A 279 -15.40 33.26 -15.03
N SER A 280 -16.07 32.83 -13.95
CA SER A 280 -15.82 31.53 -13.32
C SER A 280 -16.04 30.33 -14.25
N ILE A 281 -16.80 30.49 -15.34
CA ILE A 281 -16.98 29.48 -16.40
C ILE A 281 -15.68 29.14 -17.16
N MET A 282 -14.66 30.00 -17.06
CA MET A 282 -13.36 29.78 -17.71
C MET A 282 -12.61 28.57 -17.14
N ILE A 283 -12.85 28.22 -15.87
CA ILE A 283 -12.34 27.00 -15.25
C ILE A 283 -13.51 26.00 -15.19
N PRO A 284 -13.57 25.02 -16.12
CA PRO A 284 -14.71 24.11 -16.19
C PRO A 284 -14.74 23.19 -14.95
N ILE A 285 -15.83 23.27 -14.18
CA ILE A 285 -16.01 22.45 -12.96
C ILE A 285 -15.97 20.94 -13.27
N SER A 286 -16.44 20.55 -14.45
CA SER A 286 -16.54 19.16 -14.88
C SER A 286 -15.21 18.47 -15.14
N ILE A 287 -14.12 19.21 -15.40
CA ILE A 287 -12.84 18.61 -15.82
C ILE A 287 -12.32 17.61 -14.79
N LYS A 288 -12.47 17.91 -13.49
CA LYS A 288 -12.04 17.04 -12.41
C LYS A 288 -12.74 15.69 -12.44
N VAL A 289 -14.08 15.72 -12.47
CA VAL A 289 -14.89 14.51 -12.40
C VAL A 289 -14.75 13.69 -13.66
N THR A 290 -14.64 14.34 -14.81
CA THR A 290 -14.39 13.64 -16.07
C THR A 290 -13.07 12.86 -16.01
N LEU A 291 -12.00 13.46 -15.46
CA LEU A 291 -10.73 12.76 -15.29
C LEU A 291 -10.80 11.64 -14.25
N ASP A 292 -11.42 11.90 -13.09
CA ASP A 292 -11.58 10.88 -12.05
C ASP A 292 -12.36 9.66 -12.54
N LEU A 293 -13.42 9.89 -13.34
CA LEU A 293 -14.22 8.84 -13.95
C LEU A 293 -13.45 8.12 -15.07
N ALA A 294 -12.75 8.86 -15.94
CA ALA A 294 -11.93 8.27 -16.99
C ALA A 294 -10.85 7.35 -16.41
N LYS A 295 -10.14 7.79 -15.37
CA LYS A 295 -9.16 6.98 -14.61
C LYS A 295 -9.79 5.68 -14.07
N GLY A 296 -11.00 5.76 -13.52
CA GLY A 296 -11.76 4.59 -13.05
C GLY A 296 -12.15 3.62 -14.16
N VAL A 297 -12.58 4.13 -15.32
CA VAL A 297 -12.88 3.30 -16.50
C VAL A 297 -11.62 2.62 -17.03
N TYR A 298 -10.51 3.33 -17.13
CA TYR A 298 -9.23 2.75 -17.57
C TYR A 298 -8.73 1.65 -16.63
N ALA A 299 -8.83 1.87 -15.31
CA ALA A 299 -8.52 0.83 -14.34
C ALA A 299 -9.39 -0.43 -14.54
N LYS A 300 -10.67 -0.25 -14.88
CA LYS A 300 -11.56 -1.38 -15.15
C LYS A 300 -11.26 -2.09 -16.48
N PHE A 301 -10.81 -1.37 -17.50
CA PHE A 301 -10.34 -1.98 -18.74
C PHE A 301 -9.09 -2.83 -18.50
N ILE A 302 -8.17 -2.39 -17.64
CA ILE A 302 -6.99 -3.19 -17.23
C ILE A 302 -7.43 -4.48 -16.52
N ASP A 303 -8.40 -4.40 -15.59
CA ASP A 303 -8.92 -5.58 -14.87
C ASP A 303 -9.63 -6.60 -15.79
N CYS A 304 -10.16 -6.14 -16.93
CA CYS A 304 -10.96 -6.95 -17.85
C CYS A 304 -10.17 -7.37 -19.10
N ASP A 305 -8.84 -7.21 -19.12
CA ASP A 305 -8.01 -7.58 -20.26
C ASP A 305 -7.58 -9.06 -20.17
N ASP A 306 -8.09 -9.87 -21.11
CA ASP A 306 -7.77 -11.29 -21.22
C ASP A 306 -6.28 -11.54 -21.56
N GLN A 307 -5.57 -10.57 -22.15
CA GLN A 307 -4.14 -10.72 -22.46
C GLN A 307 -3.24 -10.59 -21.23
N MET A 308 -3.73 -9.93 -20.17
CA MET A 308 -3.00 -9.76 -18.91
C MET A 308 -3.42 -10.81 -17.87
N PHE A 309 -3.88 -11.97 -18.32
CA PHE A 309 -4.26 -13.11 -17.49
C PHE A 309 -3.18 -14.18 -17.50
N ASP A 310 -2.74 -14.62 -16.31
CA ASP A 310 -1.80 -15.75 -16.19
C ASP A 310 -2.55 -17.09 -16.06
N PRO A 311 -2.46 -17.99 -17.06
CA PRO A 311 -3.12 -19.28 -17.02
C PRO A 311 -2.49 -20.29 -16.05
N GLU A 312 -1.22 -20.12 -15.64
CA GLU A 312 -0.56 -21.08 -14.75
C GLU A 312 -1.03 -20.89 -13.30
N THR A 313 -1.10 -19.64 -12.84
CA THR A 313 -1.59 -19.30 -11.49
C THR A 313 -3.08 -19.01 -11.43
N ASN A 314 -3.77 -18.93 -12.58
CA ASN A 314 -5.17 -18.55 -12.71
C ASN A 314 -5.45 -17.17 -12.06
N THR A 315 -4.54 -16.22 -12.28
CA THR A 315 -4.62 -14.87 -11.72
C THR A 315 -4.81 -13.81 -12.82
N PRO A 316 -5.89 -12.98 -12.74
CA PRO A 316 -6.06 -11.85 -13.64
C PRO A 316 -5.25 -10.64 -13.18
N ALA A 317 -5.00 -9.70 -14.09
CA ALA A 317 -4.54 -8.37 -13.72
C ALA A 317 -5.54 -7.71 -12.75
N HIS A 318 -5.00 -7.04 -11.74
CA HIS A 318 -5.82 -6.34 -10.74
C HIS A 318 -5.24 -4.95 -10.46
N SER A 319 -6.01 -3.93 -10.79
CA SER A 319 -5.71 -2.53 -10.50
C SER A 319 -6.10 -2.19 -9.07
N ALA A 320 -5.13 -2.23 -8.16
CA ALA A 320 -5.35 -1.91 -6.74
C ALA A 320 -5.61 -0.41 -6.47
N ASN A 321 -5.25 0.47 -7.40
CA ASN A 321 -5.44 1.92 -7.28
C ASN A 321 -5.96 2.49 -8.61
N THR A 322 -7.20 2.99 -8.60
CA THR A 322 -7.86 3.51 -9.79
C THR A 322 -7.45 4.93 -10.18
N ALA A 323 -6.60 5.60 -9.39
CA ALA A 323 -6.21 7.00 -9.63
C ALA A 323 -5.01 7.16 -10.56
N ILE A 324 -4.14 6.15 -10.66
CA ILE A 324 -2.79 6.27 -11.26
C ILE A 324 -2.66 5.65 -12.65
N SER A 325 -3.77 5.31 -13.31
CA SER A 325 -3.75 4.57 -14.58
C SER A 325 -3.02 5.32 -15.71
N GLU A 326 -3.05 6.65 -15.72
CA GLU A 326 -2.41 7.48 -16.76
C GLU A 326 -0.89 7.61 -16.58
N ASP A 327 -0.40 7.52 -15.33
CA ASP A 327 1.03 7.64 -15.04
C ASP A 327 1.82 6.46 -15.62
N LEU A 328 1.15 5.32 -15.88
CA LEU A 328 1.74 4.17 -16.57
C LEU A 328 2.31 4.54 -17.97
N GLY A 329 1.71 5.52 -18.65
CA GLY A 329 2.19 6.02 -19.94
C GLY A 329 3.38 6.98 -19.84
N GLN A 330 3.74 7.42 -18.63
CA GLN A 330 4.80 8.39 -18.37
C GLN A 330 6.02 7.76 -17.65
N VAL A 331 6.04 6.44 -17.49
CA VAL A 331 7.13 5.74 -16.81
C VAL A 331 8.41 5.80 -17.66
N GLU A 332 9.42 6.53 -17.18
CA GLU A 332 10.74 6.59 -17.81
C GLU A 332 11.70 5.50 -17.30
N TYR A 333 11.57 5.15 -16.01
CA TYR A 333 12.45 4.20 -15.34
C TYR A 333 11.64 3.08 -14.73
N ILE A 334 11.95 1.84 -15.13
CA ILE A 334 11.41 0.63 -14.52
C ILE A 334 12.50 0.07 -13.60
N LEU A 335 12.24 0.11 -12.30
CA LEU A 335 13.07 -0.56 -11.29
C LEU A 335 12.51 -1.96 -11.09
N SER A 336 13.13 -2.94 -11.74
CA SER A 336 12.73 -4.34 -11.61
C SER A 336 13.58 -5.04 -10.56
N ASP A 337 12.92 -5.80 -9.68
CA ASP A 337 13.63 -6.78 -8.87
C ASP A 337 14.11 -7.95 -9.77
N LYS A 338 15.23 -8.58 -9.41
CA LYS A 338 15.76 -9.70 -10.18
C LYS A 338 14.95 -10.97 -9.86
N THR A 339 14.83 -11.28 -8.59
CA THR A 339 14.28 -12.56 -8.14
C THR A 339 12.76 -12.48 -8.05
N GLY A 340 12.05 -13.50 -8.51
CA GLY A 340 10.58 -13.49 -8.52
C GLY A 340 9.92 -12.56 -9.55
N THR A 341 10.69 -11.69 -10.23
CA THR A 341 10.19 -10.83 -11.32
C THR A 341 10.86 -11.15 -12.66
N LEU A 342 12.20 -11.03 -12.76
CA LEU A 342 12.91 -11.33 -14.01
C LEU A 342 13.19 -12.82 -14.20
N THR A 343 13.37 -13.56 -13.11
CA THR A 343 13.67 -14.99 -13.13
C THR A 343 12.58 -15.78 -12.42
N GLU A 344 12.10 -16.86 -13.06
CA GLU A 344 11.34 -17.90 -12.36
C GLU A 344 12.21 -18.57 -11.30
N ASN A 345 11.62 -18.92 -10.15
CA ASN A 345 12.33 -19.57 -9.04
C ASN A 345 12.55 -21.07 -9.32
N ARG A 346 13.12 -21.38 -10.49
CA ARG A 346 13.36 -22.74 -10.99
C ARG A 346 14.80 -22.88 -11.46
N MET A 347 15.59 -23.60 -10.67
CA MET A 347 17.00 -23.85 -10.97
C MET A 347 17.15 -25.13 -11.79
N ILE A 348 17.58 -24.99 -13.04
CA ILE A 348 17.77 -26.11 -13.98
C ILE A 348 19.26 -26.29 -14.27
N PHE A 349 19.79 -27.48 -13.97
CA PHE A 349 21.18 -27.82 -14.28
C PHE A 349 21.37 -28.04 -15.79
N ARG A 350 22.03 -27.07 -16.45
CA ARG A 350 22.21 -27.09 -17.91
C ARG A 350 23.50 -27.79 -18.36
N ARG A 351 24.63 -27.50 -17.71
CA ARG A 351 25.97 -27.98 -18.11
C ARG A 351 26.92 -28.05 -16.93
N CYS A 352 27.94 -28.90 -17.05
CA CYS A 352 29.14 -28.83 -16.23
C CYS A 352 30.40 -29.00 -17.09
N CYS A 353 31.51 -28.45 -16.63
CA CYS A 353 32.83 -28.74 -17.18
C CYS A 353 33.60 -29.59 -16.16
N ILE A 354 34.03 -30.79 -16.57
CA ILE A 354 34.82 -31.70 -15.73
C ILE A 354 36.11 -32.00 -16.49
N SER A 355 37.25 -31.71 -15.89
CA SER A 355 38.59 -31.94 -16.47
C SER A 355 38.78 -31.37 -17.89
N GLY A 356 38.21 -30.19 -18.14
CA GLY A 356 38.29 -29.52 -19.46
C GLY A 356 37.30 -30.03 -20.50
N VAL A 357 36.50 -31.07 -20.19
CA VAL A 357 35.44 -31.58 -21.06
C VAL A 357 34.11 -30.94 -20.64
N LEU A 358 33.43 -30.32 -21.60
CA LEU A 358 32.11 -29.71 -21.40
C LEU A 358 31.01 -30.75 -21.62
N TYR A 359 30.15 -30.95 -20.62
CA TYR A 359 29.00 -31.85 -20.66
C TYR A 359 27.70 -31.04 -20.67
N GLY A 360 26.76 -31.43 -21.55
CA GLY A 360 25.42 -30.84 -21.68
C GLY A 360 25.19 -30.07 -22.99
N ASP A 361 23.98 -30.17 -23.56
CA ASP A 361 23.62 -29.65 -24.89
C ASP A 361 23.25 -28.14 -24.87
N LYS A 362 23.14 -27.50 -26.04
CA LYS A 362 22.66 -26.11 -26.27
C LYS A 362 21.14 -25.96 -26.18
N THR A 363 20.41 -27.05 -26.31
CA THR A 363 18.95 -27.07 -26.43
C THR A 363 18.23 -27.38 -25.13
N GLY A 364 18.94 -27.77 -24.07
CA GLY A 364 18.45 -27.73 -22.70
C GLY A 364 18.34 -29.07 -21.96
N ASP A 365 18.61 -28.99 -20.66
CA ASP A 365 18.60 -30.06 -19.64
C ASP A 365 19.69 -31.12 -19.80
N ALA A 366 20.75 -31.05 -18.98
CA ALA A 366 21.88 -31.99 -19.05
C ALA A 366 21.45 -33.45 -18.84
N LEU A 367 20.36 -33.66 -18.09
CA LEU A 367 19.82 -34.98 -17.76
C LEU A 367 19.21 -35.69 -18.97
N LYS A 368 18.63 -34.95 -19.93
CA LYS A 368 18.03 -35.53 -21.14
C LYS A 368 19.07 -35.90 -22.20
N GLY A 369 20.21 -35.20 -22.22
CA GLY A 369 21.33 -35.47 -23.12
C GLY A 369 22.17 -36.70 -22.73
N CYS A 370 21.98 -37.28 -21.54
CA CYS A 370 22.82 -38.40 -21.08
C CYS A 370 22.46 -39.75 -21.71
N GLN A 371 21.33 -39.85 -22.44
CA GLN A 371 20.98 -41.09 -23.15
C GLN A 371 21.88 -41.41 -24.36
N THR A 372 22.65 -40.45 -24.88
CA THR A 372 23.56 -40.66 -26.02
C THR A 372 25.02 -40.88 -25.63
N SER A 373 25.40 -40.76 -24.35
CA SER A 373 26.76 -41.04 -23.87
C SER A 373 26.77 -42.13 -22.81
N LYS A 374 26.40 -43.36 -23.19
CA LYS A 374 26.92 -44.58 -22.54
C LYS A 374 28.43 -44.66 -22.83
N CYS A 375 29.23 -43.86 -22.15
CA CYS A 375 30.67 -44.10 -22.02
C CYS A 375 31.25 -43.13 -20.99
N CYS A 376 32.03 -43.65 -20.05
CA CYS A 376 32.80 -42.93 -19.03
C CYS A 376 32.05 -42.60 -17.73
N LEU A 377 31.63 -43.65 -17.02
CA LEU A 377 31.86 -43.73 -15.57
C LEU A 377 32.34 -45.17 -15.30
N LYS A 378 33.65 -45.30 -15.09
CA LYS A 378 34.31 -46.45 -14.49
C LYS A 378 35.23 -45.91 -13.41
#